data_AF-A0A662P5Z0-F1
#
_entry.id   AF-A0A662P5Z0-F1
#
_cell.length_a   1.000
_cell.length_b   1.000
_cell.length_c   1.000
_cell.angle_alpha   90.00
_cell.angle_beta   90.00
_cell.angle_gamma   90.00
#
_symmetry.space_group_name_H-M   'P 1'
#
loop_
_entity.id
_entity.type
_entity.pdbx_description
1 polymer ?
#
loop_
_entity_poly.entity_id
_entity_poly.type
_entity_poly.pdbx_seq_one_letter_code
_entity_poly.pdbx_strand_id
1 'polypeptide(L)'
;GDYSLKITVEYFDSRNKRYKPFEKECSIHVLGPSEEEINQEKLNKAAAAEREAATLLSKDEFDSALEKYKEAKTLYEEVGITTKVNDMNSKINLVEETIQKIEENTKKADQDFQNGVQYMNDGDYSEALEKVKNAKVLYTSLFNLTNSNETYKNLYESKINDCEEKIQYLEEKINEEEDDTEVVELKTVFIAAIILLLAALVFGIMLIRKE
;
A
#
# COMPACT_ATOMS: atom_id res chain seq x y z
N GLY A 1 -10.30 -21.51 -44.44
CA GLY A 1 -9.11 -21.70 -45.28
C GLY A 1 -9.31 -22.98 -46.06
N ASP A 2 -9.02 -22.96 -47.36
CA ASP A 2 -9.40 -24.06 -48.24
C ASP A 2 -8.21 -24.98 -48.43
N TYR A 3 -8.39 -26.22 -47.99
CA TYR A 3 -7.39 -27.25 -48.13
C TYR A 3 -7.93 -28.32 -49.09
N SER A 4 -7.17 -28.68 -50.12
CA SER A 4 -7.47 -29.88 -50.90
C SER A 4 -6.71 -31.06 -50.30
N LEU A 5 -7.44 -32.13 -50.01
CA LEU A 5 -6.85 -33.40 -49.61
C LEU A 5 -7.01 -34.36 -50.78
N LYS A 6 -5.89 -34.73 -51.41
CA LYS A 6 -5.86 -35.75 -52.44
C LYS A 6 -5.65 -37.11 -51.78
N ILE A 7 -6.69 -37.94 -51.75
CA ILE A 7 -6.59 -39.32 -51.25
C ILE A 7 -6.42 -40.24 -52.45
N THR A 8 -5.34 -41.02 -52.43
CA THR A 8 -5.08 -42.06 -53.43
C THR A 8 -5.27 -43.42 -52.76
N VAL A 9 -6.22 -44.20 -53.25
CA VAL A 9 -6.44 -45.59 -52.79
C VAL A 9 -6.19 -46.52 -53.96
N GLU A 10 -5.28 -47.47 -53.81
CA GLU A 10 -5.07 -48.50 -54.81
C GLU A 10 -6.06 -49.64 -54.61
N TYR A 11 -6.73 -50.06 -55.69
CA TYR A 11 -7.61 -51.24 -55.66
C TYR A 11 -7.15 -52.27 -56.69
N PHE A 12 -7.23 -53.55 -56.32
CA PHE A 12 -6.83 -54.64 -57.21
C PHE A 12 -7.95 -54.95 -58.22
N ASP A 13 -7.68 -54.74 -59.51
CA ASP A 13 -8.59 -55.10 -60.60
C ASP A 13 -8.36 -56.57 -61.00
N SER A 14 -9.19 -57.47 -60.48
CA SER A 14 -9.09 -58.92 -60.72
C SER A 14 -9.22 -59.32 -62.19
N ARG A 15 -9.87 -58.49 -63.03
CA ARG A 15 -10.01 -58.75 -64.47
C ARG A 15 -8.71 -58.54 -65.22
N ASN A 16 -7.93 -57.56 -64.78
CA ASN A 16 -6.65 -57.20 -65.40
C ASN A 16 -5.43 -57.66 -64.60
N LYS A 17 -5.64 -58.31 -63.43
CA LYS A 17 -4.62 -58.76 -62.48
C LYS A 17 -3.59 -57.67 -62.13
N ARG A 18 -4.04 -56.42 -61.94
CA ARG A 18 -3.19 -55.26 -61.61
C ARG A 18 -3.90 -54.32 -60.64
N TYR A 19 -3.14 -53.63 -59.80
CA TYR A 19 -3.65 -52.52 -59.01
C TYR A 19 -3.91 -51.30 -59.89
N LYS A 20 -5.04 -50.62 -59.67
CA LYS A 20 -5.37 -49.35 -60.29
C LYS A 20 -5.50 -48.29 -59.19
N PRO A 21 -4.85 -47.11 -59.35
CA PRO A 21 -5.07 -46.00 -58.45
C PRO A 21 -6.47 -45.45 -58.65
N PHE A 22 -7.23 -45.33 -57.57
CA PHE A 22 -8.42 -44.51 -57.49
C PHE A 22 -8.04 -43.23 -56.76
N GLU A 23 -7.92 -42.16 -57.53
CA GLU A 23 -7.70 -40.82 -56.97
C GLU A 23 -9.05 -40.16 -56.76
N LYS A 24 -9.33 -39.76 -55.53
CA LYS A 24 -10.46 -38.88 -55.24
C LYS A 24 -9.94 -37.63 -54.57
N GLU A 25 -10.18 -36.51 -55.23
CA GLU A 25 -9.90 -35.19 -54.67
C GLU A 25 -11.13 -34.76 -53.88
N CYS A 26 -10.95 -34.54 -52.57
CA CYS A 26 -11.98 -33.99 -51.72
C CYS A 26 -11.53 -32.61 -51.24
N SER A 27 -12.37 -31.60 -51.45
CA SER A 27 -12.16 -30.27 -50.88
C SER A 27 -12.66 -30.26 -49.44
N ILE A 28 -11.79 -29.92 -48.49
CA ILE A 28 -12.17 -29.74 -47.09
C ILE A 28 -12.23 -28.23 -46.84
N HIS A 29 -13.44 -27.70 -46.66
CA HIS A 29 -13.61 -26.37 -46.11
C HIS A 29 -13.45 -26.44 -44.59
N VAL A 30 -12.34 -25.92 -44.09
CA VAL A 30 -12.20 -25.67 -42.65
C VAL A 30 -12.96 -24.38 -42.36
N LEU A 31 -14.14 -24.52 -41.77
CA LEU A 31 -14.87 -23.41 -41.18
C LEU A 31 -14.01 -22.86 -40.02
N GLY A 32 -13.75 -21.56 -40.03
CA GLY A 32 -13.16 -20.90 -38.88
C GLY A 32 -14.10 -20.97 -37.68
N PRO A 33 -13.62 -20.62 -36.47
CA PRO A 33 -14.51 -20.52 -35.31
C PRO A 33 -15.63 -19.53 -35.63
N SER A 34 -16.83 -19.87 -35.21
CA SER A 34 -17.99 -19.00 -35.26
C SER A 34 -17.77 -17.76 -34.38
N GLU A 35 -18.48 -16.68 -34.67
CA GLU A 35 -18.47 -15.48 -33.83
C GLU A 35 -18.90 -15.79 -32.39
N GLU A 36 -19.83 -16.73 -32.21
CA GLU A 36 -20.26 -17.21 -30.90
C GLU A 36 -19.13 -17.92 -30.13
N GLU A 37 -18.35 -18.79 -30.79
CA GLU A 37 -17.18 -19.43 -30.19
C GLU A 37 -16.09 -18.41 -29.81
N ILE A 38 -15.83 -17.42 -30.68
CA ILE A 38 -14.88 -16.33 -30.41
C ILE A 38 -15.35 -15.51 -29.19
N ASN A 39 -16.63 -15.14 -29.13
CA ASN A 39 -17.18 -14.38 -28.02
C ASN A 39 -17.15 -15.19 -26.71
N GLN A 40 -17.48 -16.48 -26.75
CA GLN A 40 -17.40 -17.34 -25.58
C GLN A 40 -15.96 -17.48 -25.07
N GLU A 41 -14.97 -17.58 -25.95
CA GLU A 41 -13.57 -17.60 -25.58
C GLU A 41 -13.15 -16.30 -24.88
N LYS A 42 -13.55 -15.14 -25.42
CA LYS A 42 -13.30 -13.82 -24.79
C LYS A 42 -13.94 -13.72 -23.42
N LEU A 43 -15.17 -14.21 -23.25
CA LEU A 43 -15.85 -14.21 -21.95
C LEU A 43 -15.13 -15.09 -20.92
N ASN A 44 -14.63 -16.25 -21.34
CA ASN A 44 -13.84 -17.13 -20.46
C ASN A 44 -12.53 -16.45 -20.04
N LYS A 45 -11.85 -15.75 -20.96
CA LYS A 45 -10.64 -14.96 -20.66
C LYS A 45 -10.94 -13.80 -19.71
N ALA A 46 -12.02 -13.05 -19.94
CA ALA A 46 -12.43 -11.95 -19.07
C ALA A 46 -12.70 -12.44 -17.63
N ALA A 47 -13.42 -13.55 -17.49
CA ALA A 47 -13.71 -14.14 -16.19
C ALA A 47 -12.47 -14.75 -15.50
N ALA A 48 -11.46 -15.17 -16.27
CA ALA A 48 -10.18 -15.59 -15.71
C ALA A 48 -9.39 -14.38 -15.18
N ALA A 49 -9.29 -13.30 -15.98
CA ALA A 49 -8.62 -12.05 -15.58
C ALA A 49 -9.29 -11.41 -14.35
N GLU A 50 -10.63 -11.41 -14.26
CA GLU A 50 -11.36 -10.92 -13.08
C GLU A 50 -11.00 -11.71 -11.80
N ARG A 51 -10.89 -13.04 -11.89
CA ARG A 51 -10.51 -13.90 -10.76
C ARG A 51 -9.06 -13.72 -10.35
N GLU A 52 -8.16 -13.55 -11.33
CA GLU A 52 -6.76 -13.26 -11.10
C GLU A 52 -6.60 -11.90 -10.40
N ALA A 53 -7.29 -10.86 -10.87
CA ALA A 53 -7.32 -9.54 -10.23
C ALA A 53 -7.78 -9.60 -8.77
N ALA A 54 -8.86 -10.33 -8.49
CA ALA A 54 -9.34 -10.52 -7.11
C ALA A 54 -8.31 -11.24 -6.23
N THR A 55 -7.59 -12.22 -6.78
CA THR A 55 -6.51 -12.93 -6.08
C THR A 55 -5.34 -12.00 -5.78
N LEU A 56 -4.92 -11.18 -6.76
CA LEU A 56 -3.85 -10.19 -6.59
C LEU A 56 -4.23 -9.13 -5.57
N LEU A 57 -5.48 -8.65 -5.60
CA LEU A 57 -6.00 -7.69 -4.64
C LEU A 57 -5.97 -8.25 -3.21
N SER A 58 -6.28 -9.54 -3.01
CA SER A 58 -6.18 -10.19 -1.68
C SER A 58 -4.75 -10.35 -1.15
N LYS A 59 -3.75 -10.10 -2.01
CA LYS A 59 -2.31 -10.10 -1.66
C LYS A 59 -1.73 -8.69 -1.62
N ASP A 60 -2.58 -7.67 -1.63
CA ASP A 60 -2.21 -6.24 -1.73
C ASP A 60 -1.30 -5.92 -2.93
N GLU A 61 -1.37 -6.72 -4.01
CA GLU A 61 -0.68 -6.46 -5.29
C GLU A 61 -1.54 -5.53 -6.16
N PHE A 62 -1.75 -4.30 -5.69
CA PHE A 62 -2.74 -3.37 -6.25
C PHE A 62 -2.51 -3.02 -7.72
N ASP A 63 -1.26 -2.76 -8.14
CA ASP A 63 -0.94 -2.42 -9.53
C ASP A 63 -1.26 -3.59 -10.48
N SER A 64 -0.81 -4.79 -10.13
CA SER A 64 -1.10 -6.02 -10.88
C SER A 64 -2.61 -6.30 -10.93
N ALA A 65 -3.32 -6.10 -9.82
CA ALA A 65 -4.77 -6.27 -9.76
C ALA A 65 -5.49 -5.25 -10.67
N LEU A 66 -5.03 -4.00 -10.68
CA LEU A 66 -5.57 -2.92 -11.50
C LEU A 66 -5.40 -3.23 -13.00
N GLU A 67 -4.22 -3.69 -13.42
CA GLU A 67 -3.97 -4.12 -14.80
C GLU A 67 -4.91 -5.26 -15.21
N LYS A 68 -5.11 -6.25 -14.33
CA LYS A 68 -5.99 -7.40 -14.60
C LYS A 68 -7.47 -7.03 -14.66
N TYR A 69 -7.94 -6.11 -13.82
CA TYR A 69 -9.29 -5.57 -13.96
C TYR A 69 -9.47 -4.77 -15.25
N LYS A 70 -8.45 -4.02 -15.69
CA LYS A 70 -8.46 -3.31 -16.98
C LYS A 70 -8.50 -4.29 -18.15
N GLU A 71 -7.74 -5.38 -18.10
CA GLU A 71 -7.80 -6.48 -19.08
C GLU A 71 -9.20 -7.10 -19.16
N ALA A 72 -9.79 -7.47 -18.01
CA ALA A 72 -11.14 -8.03 -17.95
C ALA A 72 -12.20 -7.07 -18.52
N LYS A 73 -12.09 -5.77 -18.18
CA LYS A 73 -12.97 -4.73 -18.70
C LYS A 73 -12.93 -4.67 -20.23
N THR A 74 -11.75 -4.58 -20.84
CA THR A 74 -11.61 -4.50 -22.30
C THR A 74 -12.25 -5.71 -22.98
N LEU A 75 -12.04 -6.93 -22.46
CA LEU A 75 -12.65 -8.13 -23.02
C LEU A 75 -14.19 -8.12 -22.89
N TYR A 76 -14.74 -7.63 -21.78
CA TYR A 76 -16.20 -7.48 -21.64
C TYR A 76 -16.77 -6.39 -22.55
N GLU A 77 -16.03 -5.30 -22.80
CA GLU A 77 -16.41 -4.25 -23.76
C GLU A 77 -16.45 -4.81 -25.19
N GLU A 78 -15.45 -5.61 -25.59
CA GLU A 78 -15.38 -6.21 -26.92
C GLU A 78 -16.55 -7.17 -27.23
N VAL A 79 -17.10 -7.83 -26.20
CA VAL A 79 -18.27 -8.73 -26.34
C VAL A 79 -19.59 -7.99 -26.10
N GLY A 80 -19.55 -6.71 -25.71
CA GLY A 80 -20.74 -5.87 -25.50
C GLY A 80 -21.49 -6.13 -24.19
N ILE A 81 -20.86 -6.73 -23.16
CA ILE A 81 -21.51 -6.99 -21.85
C ILE A 81 -21.40 -5.77 -20.93
N THR A 82 -22.26 -4.78 -21.16
CA THR A 82 -22.26 -3.49 -20.45
C THR A 82 -22.38 -3.59 -18.92
N THR A 83 -23.14 -4.56 -18.41
CA THR A 83 -23.29 -4.78 -16.95
C THR A 83 -21.97 -5.13 -16.29
N LYS A 84 -21.17 -5.99 -16.94
CA LYS A 84 -19.84 -6.39 -16.46
C LYS A 84 -18.81 -5.27 -16.59
N VAL A 85 -18.91 -4.46 -17.64
CA VAL A 85 -18.05 -3.27 -17.78
C VAL A 85 -18.26 -2.29 -16.62
N ASN A 86 -19.51 -2.05 -16.21
CA ASN A 86 -19.82 -1.19 -15.06
C ASN A 86 -19.32 -1.76 -13.72
N ASP A 87 -19.42 -3.08 -13.53
CA ASP A 87 -18.83 -3.77 -12.38
C ASP A 87 -17.30 -3.61 -12.36
N MET A 88 -16.62 -3.79 -13.51
CA MET A 88 -15.18 -3.60 -13.61
C MET A 88 -14.76 -2.15 -13.35
N ASN A 89 -15.48 -1.16 -13.88
CA ASN A 89 -15.22 0.25 -13.57
C ASN A 89 -15.29 0.53 -12.07
N SER A 90 -16.29 -0.04 -11.38
CA SER A 90 -16.44 0.13 -9.94
C SER A 90 -15.26 -0.46 -9.16
N LYS A 91 -14.79 -1.66 -9.55
CA LYS A 91 -13.62 -2.31 -8.95
C LYS A 91 -12.33 -1.56 -9.25
N ILE A 92 -12.14 -1.08 -10.48
CA ILE A 92 -11.00 -0.26 -10.90
C ILE A 92 -10.91 1.00 -10.06
N ASN A 93 -12.00 1.75 -9.95
CA ASN A 93 -12.04 2.99 -9.15
C ASN A 93 -11.68 2.72 -7.69
N LEU A 94 -12.22 1.64 -7.10
CA LEU A 94 -11.90 1.26 -5.71
C LEU A 94 -10.40 0.98 -5.51
N VAL A 95 -9.77 0.28 -6.46
CA VAL A 95 -8.33 -0.03 -6.40
C VAL A 95 -7.50 1.25 -6.58
N GLU A 96 -7.87 2.12 -7.53
CA GLU A 96 -7.20 3.41 -7.77
C GLU A 96 -7.29 4.33 -6.55
N GLU A 97 -8.47 4.44 -5.91
CA GLU A 97 -8.66 5.20 -4.66
C GLU A 97 -7.81 4.62 -3.52
N THR A 98 -7.68 3.30 -3.45
CA THR A 98 -6.86 2.62 -2.43
C THR A 98 -5.38 2.93 -2.62
N ILE A 99 -4.87 2.84 -3.85
CA ILE A 99 -3.48 3.21 -4.20
C ILE A 99 -3.22 4.67 -3.83
N GLN A 100 -4.09 5.59 -4.27
CA GLN A 100 -3.93 7.01 -3.97
C GLN A 100 -3.88 7.27 -2.47
N LYS A 101 -4.78 6.64 -1.70
CA LYS A 101 -4.79 6.78 -0.23
C LYS A 101 -3.51 6.26 0.42
N ILE A 102 -2.95 5.15 -0.08
CA ILE A 102 -1.68 4.60 0.40
C ILE A 102 -0.55 5.60 0.13
N GLU A 103 -0.46 6.14 -1.09
CA GLU A 103 0.57 7.12 -1.47
C GLU A 103 0.48 8.41 -0.64
N GLU A 104 -0.71 8.98 -0.50
CA GLU A 104 -0.94 10.21 0.27
C GLU A 104 -0.59 10.03 1.75
N ASN A 105 -1.03 8.93 2.37
CA ASN A 105 -0.72 8.64 3.76
C ASN A 105 0.77 8.35 3.96
N THR A 106 1.42 7.65 3.03
CA THR A 106 2.86 7.37 3.11
C THR A 106 3.65 8.66 3.05
N LYS A 107 3.36 9.52 2.08
CA LYS A 107 3.99 10.83 1.94
C LYS A 107 3.80 11.70 3.18
N LYS A 108 2.59 11.71 3.75
CA LYS A 108 2.30 12.48 4.96
C LYS A 108 3.05 11.93 6.18
N ALA A 109 3.08 10.61 6.35
CA ALA A 109 3.80 9.95 7.43
C ALA A 109 5.32 10.21 7.34
N ASP A 110 5.88 10.13 6.13
CA ASP A 110 7.28 10.47 5.86
C ASP A 110 7.56 11.94 6.22
N GLN A 111 6.69 12.86 5.81
CA GLN A 111 6.83 14.28 6.10
C GLN A 111 6.76 14.56 7.61
N ASP A 112 5.78 14.01 8.32
CA ASP A 112 5.66 14.17 9.77
C ASP A 112 6.89 13.57 10.48
N PHE A 113 7.38 12.41 10.05
CA PHE A 113 8.59 11.82 10.63
C PHE A 113 9.81 12.73 10.42
N GLN A 114 10.05 13.24 9.21
CA GLN A 114 11.19 14.12 8.92
C GLN A 114 11.10 15.43 9.70
N ASN A 115 9.91 16.04 9.80
CA ASN A 115 9.71 17.21 10.65
C ASN A 115 10.03 16.90 12.12
N GLY A 116 9.62 15.72 12.61
CA GLY A 116 9.95 15.26 13.95
C GLY A 116 11.46 15.15 14.18
N VAL A 117 12.20 14.61 13.19
CA VAL A 117 13.67 14.58 13.24
C VAL A 117 14.27 15.98 13.26
N GLN A 118 13.71 16.91 12.48
CA GLN A 118 14.19 18.29 12.46
C GLN A 118 14.00 18.96 13.81
N TYR A 119 12.78 18.95 14.38
CA TYR A 119 12.52 19.52 15.70
C TYR A 119 13.39 18.89 16.79
N MET A 120 13.63 17.57 16.71
CA MET A 120 14.54 16.88 17.63
C MET A 120 15.97 17.41 17.56
N ASN A 121 16.47 17.77 16.36
CA ASN A 121 17.79 18.36 16.20
C ASN A 121 17.85 19.82 16.64
N ASP A 122 16.73 20.53 16.55
CA ASP A 122 16.59 21.93 16.96
C ASP A 122 16.41 22.06 18.50
N GLY A 123 16.15 20.95 19.20
CA GLY A 123 15.94 20.90 20.65
C GLY A 123 14.47 21.07 21.07
N ASP A 124 13.56 21.20 20.11
CA ASP A 124 12.12 21.33 20.34
C ASP A 124 11.49 19.94 20.54
N TYR A 125 11.80 19.28 21.67
CA TYR A 125 11.44 17.88 21.89
C TYR A 125 9.94 17.61 21.95
N SER A 126 9.13 18.56 22.42
CA SER A 126 7.67 18.43 22.48
C SER A 126 7.05 18.37 21.08
N GLU A 127 7.44 19.29 20.21
CA GLU A 127 7.03 19.35 18.81
C GLU A 127 7.53 18.12 18.03
N ALA A 128 8.78 17.70 18.30
CA ALA A 128 9.32 16.47 17.74
C ALA A 128 8.46 15.25 18.10
N LEU A 129 8.08 15.13 19.37
CA LEU A 129 7.29 14.01 19.89
C LEU A 129 5.91 13.94 19.24
N GLU A 130 5.24 15.08 19.10
CA GLU A 130 3.94 15.17 18.41
C GLU A 130 4.06 14.68 16.96
N LYS A 131 5.08 15.16 16.24
CA LYS A 131 5.30 14.80 14.83
C LYS A 131 5.63 13.32 14.64
N VAL A 132 6.49 12.75 15.47
CA VAL A 132 6.81 11.31 15.38
C VAL A 132 5.59 10.45 15.75
N LYS A 133 4.78 10.86 16.75
CA LYS A 133 3.51 10.17 17.08
C LYS A 133 2.52 10.20 15.92
N ASN A 134 2.37 11.33 15.23
CA ASN A 134 1.51 11.45 14.05
C ASN A 134 1.98 10.53 12.90
N ALA A 135 3.29 10.47 12.64
CA ALA A 135 3.86 9.55 11.66
C ALA A 135 3.58 8.08 12.02
N LYS A 136 3.78 7.70 13.28
CA LYS A 136 3.51 6.33 13.77
C LYS A 136 2.06 5.91 13.53
N VAL A 137 1.10 6.80 13.82
CA VAL A 137 -0.34 6.53 13.59
C VAL A 137 -0.62 6.23 12.12
N LEU A 138 -0.05 7.03 11.21
CA LEU A 138 -0.22 6.83 9.77
C LEU A 138 0.44 5.53 9.28
N TYR A 139 1.68 5.23 9.71
CA TYR A 139 2.32 3.96 9.36
C TYR A 139 1.56 2.75 9.91
N THR A 140 0.98 2.85 11.10
CA THR A 140 0.15 1.77 11.67
C THR A 140 -1.11 1.56 10.82
N SER A 141 -1.75 2.64 10.37
CA SER A 141 -2.89 2.55 9.47
C SER A 141 -2.51 1.92 8.12
N LEU A 142 -1.33 2.23 7.58
CA LEU A 142 -0.82 1.65 6.34
C LEU A 142 -0.49 0.17 6.52
N PHE A 143 0.19 -0.20 7.61
CA PHE A 143 0.48 -1.59 7.96
C PHE A 143 -0.80 -2.44 7.98
N ASN A 144 -1.85 -1.97 8.65
CA ASN A 144 -3.12 -2.71 8.71
C ASN A 144 -3.82 -2.83 7.35
N LEU A 145 -3.60 -1.88 6.45
CA LEU A 145 -4.18 -1.89 5.10
C LEU A 145 -3.44 -2.82 4.15
N THR A 146 -2.14 -3.06 4.37
CA THR A 146 -1.25 -3.74 3.41
C THR A 146 -0.48 -4.92 4.02
N ASN A 147 -0.98 -5.52 5.11
CA ASN A 147 -0.25 -6.58 5.84
C ASN A 147 -0.30 -7.96 5.14
N SER A 148 -1.05 -8.11 4.06
CA SER A 148 -1.08 -9.36 3.29
C SER A 148 0.11 -9.47 2.34
N ASN A 149 0.72 -8.34 1.97
CA ASN A 149 1.97 -8.28 1.22
C ASN A 149 3.19 -8.19 2.15
N GLU A 150 4.07 -9.19 2.06
CA GLU A 150 5.26 -9.28 2.92
C GLU A 150 6.21 -8.07 2.74
N THR A 151 6.29 -7.48 1.55
CA THR A 151 7.13 -6.30 1.30
C THR A 151 6.61 -5.08 2.04
N TYR A 152 5.30 -4.78 1.89
CA TYR A 152 4.69 -3.64 2.58
C TYR A 152 4.65 -3.83 4.09
N LYS A 153 4.35 -5.05 4.54
CA LYS A 153 4.38 -5.42 5.96
C LYS A 153 5.75 -5.10 6.57
N ASN A 154 6.83 -5.61 5.99
CA ASN A 154 8.19 -5.38 6.50
C ASN A 154 8.59 -3.89 6.45
N LEU A 155 8.19 -3.18 5.38
CA LEU A 155 8.46 -1.75 5.24
C LEU A 155 7.80 -0.94 6.37
N TYR A 156 6.50 -1.12 6.59
CA TYR A 156 5.78 -0.34 7.60
C TYR A 156 6.10 -0.78 9.02
N GLU A 157 6.37 -2.06 9.25
CA GLU A 157 6.85 -2.56 10.54
C GLU A 157 8.19 -1.90 10.92
N SER A 158 9.15 -1.84 10.00
CA SER A 158 10.42 -1.13 10.23
C SER A 158 10.20 0.35 10.56
N LYS A 159 9.33 1.04 9.81
CA LYS A 159 9.03 2.47 10.04
C LYS A 159 8.32 2.72 11.37
N ILE A 160 7.47 1.80 11.82
CA ILE A 160 6.82 1.86 13.14
C ILE A 160 7.86 1.72 14.25
N ASN A 161 8.79 0.76 14.13
CA ASN A 161 9.87 0.57 15.09
C ASN A 161 10.77 1.81 15.17
N ASP A 162 11.14 2.41 14.04
CA ASP A 162 11.91 3.66 14.00
C ASP A 162 11.19 4.81 14.74
N CYS A 163 9.85 4.86 14.65
CA CYS A 163 9.07 5.84 15.39
C CYS A 163 9.05 5.54 16.90
N GLU A 164 8.97 4.27 17.28
CA GLU A 164 8.95 3.85 18.69
C GLU A 164 10.25 4.19 19.42
N GLU A 165 11.38 3.89 18.80
CA GLU A 165 12.70 4.23 19.37
C GLU A 165 12.84 5.74 19.58
N LYS A 166 12.40 6.55 18.62
CA LYS A 166 12.44 8.01 18.72
C LYS A 166 11.46 8.56 19.74
N ILE A 167 10.25 8.01 19.83
CA ILE A 167 9.27 8.40 20.85
C ILE A 167 9.85 8.15 22.25
N GLN A 168 10.46 6.98 22.48
CA GLN A 168 11.08 6.66 23.76
C GLN A 168 12.21 7.66 24.10
N TYR A 169 13.09 7.95 23.15
CA TYR A 169 14.16 8.94 23.34
C TYR A 169 13.62 10.34 23.68
N LEU A 170 12.60 10.80 22.95
CA LEU A 170 12.00 12.13 23.16
C LEU A 170 11.30 12.22 24.51
N GLU A 171 10.60 11.16 24.93
CA GLU A 171 9.96 11.09 26.25
C GLU A 171 11.00 11.13 27.38
N GLU A 172 12.15 10.47 27.22
CA GLU A 172 13.27 10.58 28.18
C GLU A 172 13.81 12.01 28.26
N LYS A 173 14.04 12.67 27.11
CA LYS A 173 14.57 14.04 27.06
C LYS A 173 13.63 15.08 27.68
N ILE A 174 12.33 14.96 27.45
CA ILE A 174 11.34 15.87 28.03
C ILE A 174 11.32 15.74 29.55
N ASN A 175 11.39 14.52 30.08
CA ASN A 175 11.43 14.31 31.53
C ASN A 175 12.70 14.89 32.18
N GLU A 176 13.86 14.80 31.51
CA GLU A 176 15.11 15.42 31.98
C GLU A 176 14.98 16.95 32.12
N GLU A 177 14.29 17.61 31.18
CA GLU A 177 14.07 19.08 31.22
C GLU A 177 13.06 19.51 32.30
N GLU A 178 12.04 18.69 32.57
CA GLU A 178 11.09 18.92 33.66
C GLU A 178 11.78 18.87 35.03
N ASP A 179 12.63 17.86 35.25
CA ASP A 179 13.40 17.69 36.49
C ASP A 179 14.33 18.90 36.76
N ASP A 180 15.02 19.40 35.73
CA ASP A 180 15.89 20.56 35.86
C ASP A 180 15.11 21.84 36.20
N THR A 181 13.90 21.98 35.67
CA THR A 181 13.02 23.13 35.95
C THR A 181 12.57 23.13 37.41
N GLU A 182 12.14 21.98 37.94
CA GLU A 182 11.74 21.86 39.36
C GLU A 182 12.91 22.19 40.30
N VAL A 183 14.13 21.73 39.97
CA VAL A 183 15.34 22.03 40.74
C VAL A 183 15.66 23.53 40.74
N VAL A 184 15.46 24.24 39.62
CA VAL A 184 15.68 25.69 39.53
C VAL A 184 14.64 26.46 40.33
N GLU A 185 13.36 26.09 40.24
CA GLU A 185 12.30 26.71 41.04
C GLU A 185 12.56 26.54 42.54
N LEU A 186 12.92 25.33 42.98
CA LEU A 186 13.22 25.04 44.38
C LEU A 186 14.42 25.86 44.90
N LYS A 187 15.49 25.95 44.10
CA LYS A 187 16.67 26.80 44.42
C LYS A 187 16.28 28.27 44.53
N THR A 188 15.41 28.76 43.63
CA THR A 188 14.95 30.15 43.62
C THR A 188 14.14 30.48 44.88
N VAL A 189 13.22 29.58 45.28
CA VAL A 189 12.44 29.70 46.51
C VAL A 189 13.36 29.68 47.74
N PHE A 190 14.35 28.78 47.77
CA PHE A 190 15.30 28.71 48.88
C PHE A 190 16.15 29.98 49.04
N ILE A 191 16.63 30.54 47.93
CA ILE A 191 17.37 31.82 47.92
C ILE A 191 16.47 32.96 48.44
N ALA A 192 15.22 33.03 47.97
CA ALA A 192 14.26 34.05 48.44
C ALA A 192 14.00 33.95 49.95
N ALA A 193 13.86 32.73 50.48
CA ALA A 193 13.70 32.50 51.92
C ALA A 193 14.91 32.97 52.74
N ILE A 194 16.14 32.73 52.26
CA ILE A 194 17.36 33.21 52.92
C ILE A 194 17.41 34.74 52.95
N ILE A 195 17.06 35.41 51.85
CA ILE A 195 17.04 36.88 51.77
C ILE A 195 16.05 37.46 52.79
N LEU A 196 14.86 36.88 52.93
CA LEU A 196 13.86 37.31 53.91
C LEU A 196 14.34 37.12 55.35
N LEU A 197 15.00 36.01 55.67
CA LEU A 197 15.58 35.76 56.99
C LEU A 197 16.68 36.78 57.33
N LEU A 198 17.58 37.08 56.38
CA LEU A 198 18.62 38.08 56.56
C LEU A 198 18.04 39.48 56.74
N ALA A 199 17.01 39.85 55.98
CA ALA A 199 16.32 41.13 56.11
C ALA A 199 15.66 41.28 57.48
N ALA A 200 14.97 40.24 57.98
CA ALA A 200 14.38 40.22 59.31
C ALA A 200 15.43 40.38 60.42
N LEU A 201 16.60 39.75 60.27
CA LEU A 201 17.70 39.85 61.21
C LEU A 201 18.29 41.27 61.26
N VAL A 202 18.52 41.89 60.09
CA VAL A 202 18.98 43.28 60.00
C VAL A 202 17.97 44.24 60.64
N PHE A 203 16.68 44.05 60.37
CA PHE A 203 15.61 44.86 60.95
C PHE A 203 15.56 44.72 62.48
N GLY A 204 15.71 43.49 63.01
CA GLY A 204 15.80 43.25 64.45
C GLY A 204 16.98 43.98 65.11
N ILE A 205 18.17 43.94 64.49
CA ILE A 205 19.35 44.68 64.98
C ILE A 205 19.09 46.20 64.97
N MET A 206 18.42 46.73 63.94
CA MET A 206 18.07 48.16 63.87
C MET A 206 17.10 48.58 64.97
N LEU A 207 16.13 47.73 65.34
CA LEU A 207 15.21 48.01 66.43
C LEU A 207 15.92 48.05 67.78
N ILE A 208 16.80 47.10 68.06
CA ILE A 208 17.59 47.06 69.32
C ILE A 208 18.46 48.31 69.49
N ARG A 209 19.02 48.85 68.40
CA ARG A 209 19.86 50.07 68.46
C ARG A 209 19.08 51.37 68.69
N LYS A 210 17.76 51.34 68.62
CA LYS A 210 16.91 52.53 68.76
C LYS A 210 16.40 52.75 70.18
N GLU A 211 16.56 51.75 71.05
CA GLU A 211 16.32 51.82 72.50
C GLU A 211 17.60 52.24 73.24
#